data_AF-A0A7Y2AK63-F1
#
_entry.id   AF-A0A7Y2AK63-F1
#
_cell.length_a   1.000
_cell.length_b   1.000
_cell.length_c   1.000
_cell.angle_alpha   90.00
_cell.angle_beta   90.00
_cell.angle_gamma   90.00
#
_symmetry.space_group_name_H-M   'P 1'
#
loop_
_entity.id
_entity.type
_entity.pdbx_description
1 polymer ?
#
loop_
_entity_poly.entity_id
_entity_poly.type
_entity_poly.pdbx_seq_one_letter_code
_entity_poly.pdbx_strand_id
1 'polypeptide(L)' 'MFKPGYTAVIRHDDPWWIGWIEEVPGVNSQGATREELIANLREALAEAIEMNRDDARKAAGPSFEEVAIQP' A
#
# COMPACT_ATOMS: atom_id res chain seq x y z
N MET A 1 -5.31 5.56 18.73
CA MET A 1 -6.13 6.34 17.78
C MET A 1 -6.24 5.50 16.52
N PHE A 2 -7.43 4.98 16.21
CA PHE A 2 -7.61 4.26 14.95
C PHE A 2 -7.74 5.33 13.84
N LYS A 3 -6.84 5.32 12.86
CA LYS A 3 -6.99 6.16 11.66
C LYS A 3 -7.51 5.26 10.54
N PRO A 4 -8.74 5.47 10.02
CA PRO A 4 -9.16 4.80 8.80
C PRO A 4 -8.28 5.31 7.66
N GLY A 5 -7.48 4.43 7.05
CA GLY A 5 -6.60 4.74 5.94
C GLY A 5 -5.25 4.06 6.05
N TYR A 6 -4.39 4.35 5.08
CA TYR A 6 -3.00 3.88 5.02
C TYR A 6 -2.06 4.99 5.49
N THR A 7 -1.01 4.62 6.22
CA THR A 7 -0.04 5.53 6.82
C THR A 7 1.30 5.32 6.14
N ALA A 8 1.86 6.41 5.58
CA ALA A 8 3.21 6.40 5.04
C ALA A 8 4.23 6.83 6.11
N VAL A 9 5.21 5.97 6.43
CA VAL A 9 6.44 6.38 7.10
C VAL A 9 7.39 6.90 6.04
N ILE A 10 7.88 8.13 6.21
CA ILE A 10 8.74 8.80 5.25
C ILE A 10 10.06 9.18 5.91
N ARG A 11 11.17 8.87 5.23
CA ARG A 11 12.52 9.29 5.59
C ARG A 11 13.13 10.11 4.45
N HIS A 12 13.79 11.21 4.79
CA HIS A 12 14.67 11.93 3.88
C HIS A 12 16.11 11.48 4.13
N ASP A 13 16.77 11.00 3.09
CA ASP A 13 18.14 10.48 3.10
C ASP A 13 18.83 10.98 1.83
N ASP A 14 19.35 12.21 1.89
CA ASP A 14 19.82 12.97 0.74
C ASP A 14 20.68 12.13 -0.21
N PRO A 15 20.37 12.10 -1.52
CA PRO A 15 19.43 12.98 -2.24
C PRO A 15 17.99 12.45 -2.36
N TRP A 16 17.59 11.43 -1.58
CA TRP A 16 16.35 10.69 -1.80
C TRP A 16 15.32 10.86 -0.68
N TRP A 17 14.05 10.82 -1.08
CA TRP A 17 12.93 10.53 -0.20
C TRP A 17 12.60 9.05 -0.31
N ILE A 18 12.49 8.36 0.82
CA ILE A 18 12.17 6.94 0.89
C ILE A 18 10.96 6.77 1.80
N GLY A 19 10.03 5.89 1.45
CA GLY A 19 8.88 5.65 2.31
C GLY A 19 8.31 4.24 2.22
N TRP A 20 7.49 3.91 3.23
CA TRP A 20 6.86 2.61 3.45
C TRP A 20 5.41 2.82 3.87
N ILE A 21 4.50 1.94 3.46
CA ILE A 21 3.13 1.91 3.98
C ILE A 21 3.09 0.96 5.20
N GLU A 22 2.75 1.49 6.38
CA GLU A 22 2.78 0.75 7.65
C GLU A 22 1.89 -0.50 7.62
N GLU A 23 0.70 -0.37 7.04
CA GLU A 23 -0.34 -1.41 7.07
C GLU A 23 -0.14 -2.48 5.99
N VAL A 24 0.74 -2.26 5.01
CA VAL A 24 0.97 -3.19 3.90
C VAL A 24 2.46 -3.52 3.76
N PRO A 25 2.92 -4.63 4.37
CA PRO A 25 4.32 -5.05 4.29
C PRO A 25 4.80 -5.19 2.85
N GLY A 26 5.99 -4.66 2.57
CA GLY A 26 6.59 -4.70 1.23
C GLY A 26 6.13 -3.60 0.28
N VAL A 27 5.17 -2.76 0.67
CA VAL A 27 4.83 -1.56 -0.11
C VAL A 27 5.74 -0.42 0.31
N ASN A 28 6.74 -0.14 -0.52
CA ASN A 28 7.69 0.93 -0.34
C ASN A 28 8.08 1.54 -1.68
N SER A 29 8.54 2.78 -1.65
CA SER A 29 9.05 3.46 -2.84
C SER A 29 10.04 4.56 -2.47
N GLN A 30 10.59 5.21 -3.49
CA GLN A 30 11.46 6.37 -3.36
C GLN A 30 11.10 7.46 -4.39
N GLY A 31 11.51 8.69 -4.13
CA GLY A 31 11.39 9.82 -5.06
C GLY A 31 12.49 10.86 -4.83
N ALA A 32 12.80 11.66 -5.85
CA ALA A 32 13.73 12.79 -5.72
C ALA A 32 13.10 13.95 -4.93
N THR A 33 11.77 14.01 -4.88
CA THR A 33 11.01 14.94 -4.03
C THR A 33 10.04 14.19 -3.12
N ARG A 34 9.58 14.85 -2.06
CA ARG A 34 8.57 14.28 -1.17
C ARG A 34 7.25 14.01 -1.91
N GLU A 35 6.89 14.90 -2.82
CA GLU A 35 5.68 14.80 -3.65
C GLU A 35 5.76 13.60 -4.59
N GLU A 36 6.91 13.39 -5.23
CA GLU A 36 7.17 12.23 -6.07
C GLU A 36 7.11 10.93 -5.26
N LEU A 37 7.73 10.88 -4.07
CA LEU A 37 7.62 9.72 -3.19
C LEU A 37 6.15 9.41 -2.87
N ILE A 38 5.34 10.43 -2.54
CA ILE A 38 3.92 10.23 -2.22
C ILE A 38 3.14 9.72 -3.44
N ALA A 39 3.43 10.20 -4.64
CA ALA A 39 2.83 9.70 -5.87
C ALA A 39 3.19 8.22 -6.08
N ASN A 40 4.49 7.89 -6.01
CA ASN A 40 4.97 6.53 -6.21
C ASN A 40 4.44 5.55 -5.15
N LEU A 41 4.31 5.98 -3.90
CA LEU A 41 3.69 5.17 -2.83
C LEU A 41 2.21 4.89 -3.09
N ARG A 42 1.45 5.83 -3.66
CA ARG A 42 0.04 5.61 -3.99
C ARG A 42 -0.12 4.58 -5.09
N GLU A 43 0.73 4.64 -6.12
CA GLU A 43 0.76 3.66 -7.21
C GLU A 43 1.11 2.27 -6.69
N ALA A 44 2.23 2.14 -5.96
CA ALA A 44 2.66 0.88 -5.37
C ALA A 44 1.63 0.28 -4.42
N LEU A 45 0.95 1.10 -3.62
CA LEU A 45 -0.12 0.67 -2.72
C LEU A 45 -1.34 0.15 -3.49
N ALA A 46 -1.76 0.87 -4.54
CA ALA A 46 -2.90 0.45 -5.37
C ALA A 46 -2.61 -0.89 -6.05
N GLU A 47 -1.42 -1.05 -6.63
CA GLU A 47 -0.98 -2.30 -7.26
C GLU A 47 -0.95 -3.47 -6.25
N ALA A 48 -0.36 -3.26 -5.07
CA ALA A 48 -0.29 -4.31 -4.04
C ALA A 48 -1.68 -4.72 -3.54
N ILE A 49 -2.62 -3.78 -3.38
CA ILE A 49 -4.00 -4.08 -2.99
C ILE A 49 -4.70 -4.91 -4.07
N GLU A 50 -4.58 -4.53 -5.34
CA GLU A 50 -5.20 -5.26 -6.44
C GLU A 50 -4.60 -6.67 -6.60
N MET A 51 -3.28 -6.81 -6.49
CA MET A 51 -2.62 -8.13 -6.49
C MET A 51 -3.13 -9.01 -5.36
N ASN A 52 -3.22 -8.48 -4.13
CA ASN A 52 -3.74 -9.22 -2.98
C ASN A 52 -5.21 -9.63 -3.16
N ARG A 53 -6.04 -8.75 -3.72
CA ARG A 53 -7.45 -9.05 -4.03
C ARG A 53 -7.55 -10.18 -5.06
N ASP A 54 -6.78 -10.11 -6.13
CA ASP A 54 -6.79 -11.13 -7.17
C ASP A 54 -6.30 -12.48 -6.66
N ASP A 55 -5.26 -12.50 -5.83
CA ASP A 55 -4.76 -13.74 -5.24
C ASP A 55 -5.76 -14.34 -4.23
N ALA A 56 -6.45 -13.51 -3.45
CA ALA A 56 -7.53 -13.96 -2.57
C ALA A 56 -8.69 -14.59 -3.36
N ARG A 57 -9.12 -13.96 -4.46
CA ARG A 57 -10.18 -14.49 -5.33
C ARG A 57 -9.78 -15.80 -5.99
N LYS A 58 -8.55 -15.90 -6.49
CA LYS A 58 -8.00 -17.16 -7.05
C LYS A 58 -7.97 -18.26 -5.99
N ALA A 59 -7.56 -17.94 -4.76
CA ALA A 59 -7.52 -18.88 -3.66
C ALA A 59 -8.92 -19.35 -3.21
N ALA A 60 -9.92 -18.45 -3.24
CA ALA A 60 -11.30 -18.78 -2.90
C ALA A 60 -11.98 -19.70 -3.94
N GLY A 61 -11.55 -19.64 -5.20
CA GLY A 61 -12.09 -20.47 -6.28
C GLY A 61 -13.37 -19.90 -6.90
N PRO A 62 -14.22 -20.72 -7.54
CA PRO A 62 -15.30 -20.25 -8.41
C PRO A 62 -16.53 -19.67 -7.70
N SER A 63 -16.67 -19.87 -6.38
CA SER A 63 -17.84 -19.41 -5.63
C SER A 63 -17.40 -18.83 -4.30
N PHE A 64 -17.58 -17.52 -4.16
CA PHE A 64 -17.25 -16.76 -2.95
C PHE A 64 -18.18 -15.56 -2.78
N GLU A 65 -18.20 -15.00 -1.59
CA GLU A 65 -18.84 -13.72 -1.24
C GLU A 65 -17.75 -12.76 -0.75
N GLU A 66 -17.86 -11.48 -1.08
CA GLU A 66 -17.00 -10.43 -0.52
C GLU A 66 -17.79 -9.63 0.53
N VAL A 67 -17.29 -9.60 1.76
CA VAL A 67 -17.88 -8.85 2.89
C VAL A 67 -16.82 -7.94 3.50
N ALA A 68 -17.15 -6.68 3.74
CA ALA A 68 -16.25 -5.74 4.39
C ALA A 68 -16.13 -6.05 5.90
N ILE A 69 -14.89 -6.25 6.37
CA ILE A 69 -14.57 -6.45 7.79
C ILE A 69 -13.88 -5.20 8.33
N GLN A 70 -14.32 -4.74 9.50
CA GLN A 70 -13.72 -3.62 10.22
C GLN A 70 -13.01 -4.16 11.49
N PRO A 71 -11.77 -3.74 11.78
CA PRO A 71 -11.07 -4.12 13.01
C PRO A 71 -11.69 -3.53 14.28
#